data_AF-A0A8T5QWB4-F1
#
_entry.id   AF-A0A8T5QWB4-F1
#
_cell.length_a   1.000
_cell.length_b   1.000
_cell.length_c   1.000
_cell.angle_alpha   90.00
_cell.angle_beta   90.00
_cell.angle_gamma   90.00
#
_symmetry.space_group_name_H-M   'P 1'
#
loop_
_entity.id
_entity.type
_entity.pdbx_description
1 polymer ?
#
loop_
_entity_poly.entity_id
_entity_poly.type
_entity_poly.pdbx_seq_one_letter_code
_entity_poly.pdbx_strand_id
1 'polypeptide(L)'
;MKTVQIATKADLEAAISHLDRPSLFRGQRRHYVDDDDRPSIVTSMHRQGCKPPLQHKWSRYAEEVLRALSFDKDRTVDLNEVQAVLQHYGWRSFFIDATASPAVASWFAGHQYSENLVLEMAQDCFEHPLVAAHTAAEYQPNEGEAVLYVFSMDRLRESNMPTFDLSVLTSEDCRLRPQVQEAWLVGVSSGKLPSETISHAIHGPANAFAEYALDFGFATTPDLFPGRHEDPILALLLAVPWTHIPIDGQIEGYCRGLPLPEHDLDVIKTYPPWIAFVRDFWISDKPREPGSPISDATFFRVPETAFYVSMQNPSASFPTITAELRKRGTIVLESEGLLGIPEFHPSNDYMKGLHLVLDSDGCAKLSEVSIEHPGREPAGIGLMRHWTYEIQDDGLWQRSDKIGQCECNNYQRHEANFRRLAVFEDFLSSGWFDRLDDETFVFNQ
;
A
#
# COMPACT_ATOMS: atom_id res chain seq x y z
N MET A 1 10.67 31.15 15.38
CA MET A 1 9.29 30.71 15.65
C MET A 1 8.63 31.70 16.61
N LYS A 2 7.37 32.07 16.40
CA LYS A 2 6.57 32.86 17.36
C LYS A 2 5.65 31.92 18.17
N THR A 3 5.57 32.11 19.47
CA THR A 3 4.64 31.37 20.33
C THR A 3 3.43 32.24 20.63
N VAL A 4 2.23 31.71 20.42
CA VAL A 4 0.96 32.39 20.68
C VAL A 4 0.19 31.58 21.72
N GLN A 5 -0.38 32.26 22.71
CA GLN A 5 -1.24 31.63 23.72
C GLN A 5 -2.67 32.08 23.46
N ILE A 6 -3.61 31.14 23.45
CA ILE A 6 -5.04 31.36 23.25
C ILE A 6 -5.81 30.79 24.44
N ALA A 7 -6.92 31.41 24.81
CA ALA A 7 -7.80 30.89 25.86
C ALA A 7 -9.15 30.42 25.29
N THR A 8 -9.55 30.94 24.13
CA THR A 8 -10.87 30.71 23.54
C THR A 8 -10.78 30.44 22.04
N LYS A 9 -11.88 29.92 21.47
CA LYS A 9 -12.04 29.79 20.02
C LYS A 9 -11.85 31.12 19.27
N ALA A 10 -12.32 32.24 19.83
CA ALA A 10 -12.19 33.57 19.22
C ALA A 10 -10.72 34.03 19.16
N ASP A 11 -9.92 33.71 20.18
CA ASP A 11 -8.48 33.98 20.16
C ASP A 11 -7.77 33.15 19.07
N LEU A 12 -8.20 31.90 18.86
CA LEU A 12 -7.71 31.03 17.78
C LEU A 12 -8.03 31.61 16.40
N GLU A 13 -9.27 32.02 16.18
CA GLU A 13 -9.71 32.67 14.94
C GLU A 13 -8.87 33.92 14.63
N ALA A 14 -8.66 34.78 15.64
CA ALA A 14 -7.83 35.96 15.52
C ALA A 14 -6.37 35.58 15.18
N ALA A 15 -5.79 34.59 15.89
CA ALA A 15 -4.43 34.12 15.63
C ALA A 15 -4.25 33.59 14.20
N ILE A 16 -5.19 32.76 13.72
CA ILE A 16 -5.17 32.20 12.37
C ILE A 16 -5.31 33.31 11.31
N SER A 17 -6.16 34.32 11.55
CA SER A 17 -6.38 35.43 10.62
C SER A 17 -5.12 36.29 10.37
N HIS A 18 -4.17 36.27 11.31
CA HIS A 18 -2.92 37.03 11.23
C HIS A 18 -1.74 36.22 10.67
N LEU A 19 -1.95 34.97 10.26
CA LEU A 19 -0.89 34.14 9.69
C LEU A 19 -0.61 34.50 8.24
N ASP A 20 0.68 34.50 7.88
CA ASP A 20 1.12 34.63 6.50
C ASP A 20 0.68 33.40 5.70
N ARG A 21 0.12 33.61 4.49
CA ARG A 21 -0.24 32.55 3.55
C ARG A 21 0.73 32.53 2.37
N PRO A 22 1.04 31.36 1.79
CA PRO A 22 0.56 30.02 2.12
C PRO A 22 1.29 29.37 3.31
N SER A 23 0.54 28.71 4.19
CA SER A 23 1.04 27.97 5.35
C SER A 23 0.41 26.60 5.44
N LEU A 24 1.13 25.63 6.00
CA LEU A 24 0.61 24.30 6.36
C LEU A 24 0.47 24.19 7.88
N PHE A 25 -0.42 23.32 8.32
CA PHE A 25 -0.80 23.19 9.72
C PHE A 25 -0.63 21.75 10.21
N ARG A 26 -0.28 21.60 11.49
CA ARG A 26 -0.29 20.31 12.19
C ARG A 26 -0.75 20.49 13.63
N GLY A 27 -1.89 19.90 13.96
CA GLY A 27 -2.40 19.86 15.33
C GLY A 27 -1.81 18.72 16.15
N GLN A 28 -1.55 18.97 17.42
CA GLN A 28 -1.06 17.96 18.36
C GLN A 28 -1.62 18.21 19.77
N ARG A 29 -1.85 17.13 20.51
CA ARG A 29 -2.38 17.15 21.89
C ARG A 29 -1.42 17.69 22.95
N ARG A 30 -0.17 17.95 22.59
CA ARG A 30 0.82 18.54 23.50
C ARG A 30 1.99 19.08 22.71
N HIS A 31 2.71 19.99 23.33
CA HIS A 31 3.99 20.44 22.83
C HIS A 31 5.04 19.33 23.02
N TYR A 32 5.71 18.96 21.94
CA TYR A 32 6.83 18.03 21.98
C TYR A 32 8.09 18.81 21.72
N VAL A 33 9.06 18.70 22.62
CA VAL A 33 10.34 19.40 22.54
C VAL A 33 11.50 18.42 22.51
N ASP A 34 12.63 18.85 21.97
CA ASP A 34 13.91 18.15 22.09
C ASP A 34 14.68 18.57 23.35
N ASP A 35 15.90 18.05 23.51
CA ASP A 35 16.77 18.35 24.65
C ASP A 35 17.16 19.85 24.75
N ASP A 36 16.99 20.62 23.66
CA ASP A 36 17.24 22.05 23.57
C ASP A 36 15.95 22.89 23.74
N ASP A 37 14.84 22.29 24.20
CA ASP A 37 13.52 22.89 24.36
C ASP A 37 12.93 23.46 23.04
N ARG A 38 13.36 22.93 21.89
CA ARG A 38 12.83 23.30 20.57
C ARG A 38 11.77 22.31 20.12
N PRO A 39 10.76 22.73 19.33
CA PRO A 39 9.76 21.81 18.83
C PRO A 39 10.38 20.61 18.11
N SER A 40 9.95 19.42 18.50
CA SER A 40 10.43 18.15 17.97
C SER A 40 9.31 17.46 17.21
N ILE A 41 9.38 17.54 15.87
CA ILE A 41 8.44 16.89 14.95
C ILE A 41 9.23 15.85 14.16
N VAL A 42 9.02 14.58 14.49
CA VAL A 42 9.76 13.42 13.94
C VAL A 42 8.85 12.48 13.16
N THR A 43 9.41 11.79 12.18
CA THR A 43 8.68 10.88 11.30
C THR A 43 8.22 9.62 12.03
N SER A 44 7.21 8.93 11.49
CA SER A 44 6.77 7.63 12.01
C SER A 44 7.89 6.58 11.90
N MET A 45 8.69 6.61 10.83
CA MET A 45 9.86 5.73 10.66
C MET A 45 10.93 5.94 11.73
N HIS A 46 11.25 7.18 12.10
CA HIS A 46 12.22 7.43 13.16
C HIS A 46 11.73 6.92 14.52
N ARG A 47 10.41 7.00 14.77
CA ARG A 47 9.83 6.56 16.05
C ARG A 47 9.69 5.04 16.16
N GLN A 48 9.37 4.36 15.07
CA GLN A 48 8.92 2.97 15.10
C GLN A 48 9.79 2.01 14.28
N GLY A 49 10.82 2.52 13.59
CA GLY A 49 11.70 1.76 12.71
C GLY A 49 11.08 1.37 11.36
N CYS A 50 11.95 0.90 10.46
CA CYS A 50 11.58 0.39 9.14
C CYS A 50 11.33 -1.13 9.18
N LYS A 51 10.35 -1.62 8.42
CA LYS A 51 10.16 -3.03 8.09
C LYS A 51 10.34 -3.23 6.58
N PRO A 52 11.58 -3.43 6.08
CA PRO A 52 11.87 -3.31 4.64
C PRO A 52 11.02 -4.23 3.72
N PRO A 53 10.80 -5.52 4.04
CA PRO A 53 9.96 -6.38 3.20
C PRO A 53 8.53 -5.85 3.03
N LEU A 54 7.92 -5.41 4.12
CA LEU A 54 6.58 -4.82 4.11
C LEU A 54 6.58 -3.47 3.39
N GLN A 55 7.62 -2.64 3.56
CA GLN A 55 7.73 -1.37 2.86
C GLN A 55 7.71 -1.56 1.34
N HIS A 56 8.47 -2.52 0.80
CA HIS A 56 8.46 -2.81 -0.63
C HIS A 56 7.11 -3.34 -1.10
N LYS A 57 6.55 -4.32 -0.38
CA LYS A 57 5.22 -4.89 -0.65
C LYS A 57 4.16 -3.81 -0.77
N TRP A 58 4.04 -2.96 0.25
CA TRP A 58 2.98 -1.96 0.30
C TRP A 58 3.22 -0.81 -0.64
N SER A 59 4.47 -0.37 -0.83
CA SER A 59 4.77 0.65 -1.85
C SER A 59 4.32 0.16 -3.22
N ARG A 60 4.65 -1.08 -3.59
CA ARG A 60 4.25 -1.63 -4.90
C ARG A 60 2.75 -1.79 -5.02
N TYR A 61 2.10 -2.34 -4.00
CA TYR A 61 0.65 -2.52 -4.04
C TYR A 61 -0.08 -1.17 -4.11
N ALA A 62 0.33 -0.17 -3.34
CA ALA A 62 -0.24 1.17 -3.42
C ALA A 62 0.03 1.85 -4.78
N GLU A 63 1.17 1.60 -5.41
CA GLU A 63 1.44 2.02 -6.79
C GLU A 63 0.40 1.42 -7.76
N GLU A 64 0.08 0.12 -7.64
CA GLU A 64 -0.98 -0.51 -8.44
C GLU A 64 -2.37 0.04 -8.12
N VAL A 65 -2.67 0.32 -6.84
CA VAL A 65 -3.95 0.94 -6.44
C VAL A 65 -4.10 2.32 -7.07
N LEU A 66 -3.07 3.15 -6.98
CA LEU A 66 -3.08 4.49 -7.57
C LEU A 66 -3.14 4.42 -9.10
N ARG A 67 -2.48 3.45 -9.74
CA ARG A 67 -2.63 3.20 -11.19
C ARG A 67 -4.05 2.80 -11.56
N ALA A 68 -4.63 1.83 -10.86
CA ALA A 68 -5.96 1.32 -11.12
C ALA A 68 -7.04 2.41 -10.96
N LEU A 69 -6.83 3.33 -10.03
CA LEU A 69 -7.68 4.50 -9.81
C LEU A 69 -7.25 5.72 -10.63
N SER A 70 -6.10 5.69 -11.29
CA SER A 70 -5.61 6.84 -12.06
C SER A 70 -6.53 7.05 -13.25
N PHE A 71 -7.28 8.14 -13.20
CA PHE A 71 -8.11 8.62 -14.31
C PHE A 71 -7.29 9.10 -15.51
N ASP A 72 -5.95 9.12 -15.38
CA ASP A 72 -4.98 9.35 -16.45
C ASP A 72 -4.10 8.10 -16.63
N LYS A 73 -4.27 7.42 -17.77
CA LYS A 73 -3.56 6.16 -18.09
C LYS A 73 -2.08 6.35 -18.40
N ASP A 74 -1.67 7.58 -18.71
CA ASP A 74 -0.28 7.92 -19.04
C ASP A 74 0.48 8.46 -17.81
N ARG A 75 -0.23 8.70 -16.70
CA ARG A 75 0.38 9.19 -15.46
C ARG A 75 1.33 8.12 -14.89
N THR A 76 2.55 8.55 -14.65
CA THR A 76 3.51 7.79 -13.84
C THR A 76 3.30 8.15 -12.38
N VAL A 77 3.20 7.13 -11.52
CA VAL A 77 3.07 7.32 -10.07
C VAL A 77 4.46 7.37 -9.47
N ASP A 78 4.82 8.50 -8.85
CA ASP A 78 6.13 8.66 -8.20
C ASP A 78 6.20 7.88 -6.87
N LEU A 79 7.39 7.36 -6.53
CA LEU A 79 7.57 6.60 -5.30
C LEU A 79 7.30 7.45 -4.05
N ASN A 80 7.62 8.74 -4.06
CA ASN A 80 7.32 9.61 -2.91
C ASN A 80 5.81 9.82 -2.78
N GLU A 81 5.09 9.93 -3.89
CA GLU A 81 3.63 10.01 -3.88
C GLU A 81 3.02 8.74 -3.26
N VAL A 82 3.46 7.56 -3.70
CA VAL A 82 3.05 6.27 -3.13
C VAL A 82 3.25 6.23 -1.61
N GLN A 83 4.45 6.61 -1.14
CA GLN A 83 4.76 6.60 0.28
C GLN A 83 3.99 7.65 1.07
N ALA A 84 3.74 8.82 0.47
CA ALA A 84 2.93 9.87 1.06
C ALA A 84 1.47 9.41 1.22
N VAL A 85 0.89 8.76 0.20
CA VAL A 85 -0.46 8.18 0.27
C VAL A 85 -0.52 7.11 1.36
N LEU A 86 0.39 6.15 1.36
CA LEU A 86 0.44 5.11 2.39
C LEU A 86 0.52 5.69 3.81
N GLN A 87 1.37 6.70 4.01
CA GLN A 87 1.49 7.41 5.29
C GLN A 87 0.16 8.01 5.72
N HIS A 88 -0.53 8.68 4.80
CA HIS A 88 -1.80 9.32 5.07
C HIS A 88 -2.89 8.32 5.48
N TYR A 89 -2.82 7.09 4.97
CA TYR A 89 -3.70 5.99 5.38
C TYR A 89 -3.27 5.26 6.66
N GLY A 90 -2.18 5.69 7.30
CA GLY A 90 -1.73 5.20 8.61
C GLY A 90 -0.53 4.25 8.55
N TRP A 91 0.08 4.06 7.38
CA TRP A 91 1.35 3.34 7.28
C TRP A 91 2.53 4.21 7.77
N ARG A 92 3.70 3.59 7.97
CA ARG A 92 4.91 4.29 8.42
C ARG A 92 5.68 4.85 7.21
N SER A 93 6.28 6.03 7.35
CA SER A 93 7.06 6.67 6.29
C SER A 93 8.06 7.71 6.81
N PHE A 94 8.78 8.33 5.87
CA PHE A 94 9.69 9.45 6.09
C PHE A 94 9.02 10.83 6.00
N PHE A 95 7.69 10.87 6.00
CA PHE A 95 6.91 12.09 5.88
C PHE A 95 6.29 12.52 7.22
N ILE A 96 6.00 13.81 7.31
CA ILE A 96 5.21 14.42 8.36
C ILE A 96 3.86 14.84 7.77
N ASP A 97 2.77 14.35 8.36
CA ASP A 97 1.42 14.79 8.00
C ASP A 97 1.21 16.27 8.33
N ALA A 98 0.69 16.99 7.36
CA ALA A 98 0.29 18.38 7.45
C ALA A 98 -1.03 18.57 6.68
N THR A 99 -1.64 19.73 6.83
CA THR A 99 -2.86 20.07 6.10
C THR A 99 -2.84 21.55 5.73
N ALA A 100 -3.44 21.90 4.60
CA ALA A 100 -3.68 23.31 4.25
C ALA A 100 -4.83 23.93 5.09
N SER A 101 -5.64 23.09 5.75
CA SER A 101 -6.80 23.51 6.53
C SER A 101 -6.47 23.66 8.02
N PRO A 102 -6.54 24.88 8.59
CA PRO A 102 -6.39 25.07 10.02
C PRO A 102 -7.50 24.40 10.82
N ALA A 103 -8.69 24.18 10.23
CA ALA A 103 -9.81 23.50 10.88
C ALA A 103 -9.53 22.01 11.06
N VAL A 104 -9.02 21.33 10.02
CA VAL A 104 -8.57 19.93 10.10
C VAL A 104 -7.47 19.78 11.14
N ALA A 105 -6.47 20.65 11.13
CA ALA A 105 -5.41 20.61 12.13
C ALA A 105 -5.92 20.88 13.55
N SER A 106 -6.88 21.79 13.73
CA SER A 106 -7.51 22.04 15.03
C SER A 106 -8.29 20.83 15.52
N TRP A 107 -8.94 20.08 14.62
CA TRP A 107 -9.58 18.82 14.97
C TRP A 107 -8.57 17.83 15.57
N PHE A 108 -7.42 17.63 14.93
CA PHE A 108 -6.35 16.76 15.45
C PHE A 108 -5.72 17.27 16.77
N ALA A 109 -5.71 18.58 17.01
CA ALA A 109 -5.28 19.16 18.28
C ALA A 109 -6.31 18.90 19.40
N GLY A 110 -7.60 18.98 19.06
CA GLY A 110 -8.74 18.78 19.96
C GLY A 110 -9.12 17.32 20.22
N HIS A 111 -8.54 16.35 19.50
CA HIS A 111 -8.89 14.92 19.62
C HIS A 111 -7.67 14.03 19.89
N GLN A 112 -7.93 12.93 20.61
CA GLN A 112 -6.99 11.89 20.97
C GLN A 112 -7.24 10.62 20.16
N TYR A 113 -6.21 10.23 19.43
CA TYR A 113 -6.09 8.93 18.79
C TYR A 113 -5.91 7.81 19.83
N SER A 114 -6.65 6.72 19.65
CA SER A 114 -6.42 5.42 20.28
C SER A 114 -6.59 4.30 19.26
N GLU A 115 -5.80 3.24 19.43
CA GLU A 115 -5.88 2.02 18.63
C GLU A 115 -5.95 0.80 19.55
N ASN A 116 -6.74 -0.21 19.16
CA ASN A 116 -6.86 -1.46 19.88
C ASN A 116 -6.91 -2.64 18.90
N LEU A 117 -6.33 -3.77 19.31
CA LEU A 117 -6.53 -5.03 18.61
C LEU A 117 -7.94 -5.55 18.90
N VAL A 118 -8.75 -5.72 17.85
CA VAL A 118 -10.08 -6.32 17.93
C VAL A 118 -10.04 -7.69 17.28
N LEU A 119 -10.47 -8.71 18.02
CA LEU A 119 -10.65 -10.06 17.51
C LEU A 119 -12.14 -10.27 17.24
N GLU A 120 -12.48 -10.40 15.97
CA GLU A 120 -13.83 -10.66 15.49
C GLU A 120 -14.00 -12.15 15.23
N MET A 121 -15.06 -12.77 15.76
CA MET A 121 -15.49 -14.09 15.31
C MET A 121 -16.42 -13.93 14.12
N ALA A 122 -16.02 -14.47 12.98
CA ALA A 122 -16.74 -14.33 11.72
C ALA A 122 -16.78 -15.65 10.96
N GLN A 123 -17.31 -15.61 9.74
CA GLN A 123 -17.35 -16.71 8.81
C GLN A 123 -16.80 -16.28 7.45
N ASP A 124 -16.17 -17.21 6.73
CA ASP A 124 -15.92 -17.03 5.30
C ASP A 124 -17.21 -17.19 4.46
N CYS A 125 -17.10 -17.04 3.14
CA CYS A 125 -18.24 -17.13 2.23
C CYS A 125 -18.88 -18.53 2.14
N PHE A 126 -18.26 -19.56 2.73
CA PHE A 126 -18.79 -20.93 2.84
C PHE A 126 -19.26 -21.24 4.27
N GLU A 127 -19.48 -20.21 5.08
CA GLU A 127 -19.93 -20.29 6.47
C GLU A 127 -18.93 -20.96 7.42
N HIS A 128 -17.67 -21.12 7.02
CA HIS A 128 -16.66 -21.70 7.90
C HIS A 128 -16.20 -20.68 8.94
N PRO A 129 -16.15 -21.06 10.24
CA PRO A 129 -15.78 -20.13 11.30
C PRO A 129 -14.30 -19.73 11.22
N LEU A 130 -14.04 -18.46 11.50
CA LEU A 130 -12.70 -17.88 11.61
C LEU A 130 -12.65 -16.77 12.65
N VAL A 131 -11.44 -16.41 13.07
CA VAL A 131 -11.16 -15.21 13.88
C VAL A 131 -10.41 -14.20 13.01
N ALA A 132 -10.98 -13.02 12.82
CA ALA A 132 -10.35 -11.91 12.12
C ALA A 132 -9.77 -10.90 13.11
N ALA A 133 -8.48 -10.64 13.01
CA ALA A 133 -7.75 -9.68 13.84
C ALA A 133 -7.62 -8.34 13.12
N HIS A 134 -8.24 -7.31 13.69
CA HIS A 134 -8.29 -5.94 13.18
C HIS A 134 -7.55 -4.96 14.08
N THR A 135 -6.99 -3.91 13.49
CA THR A 135 -6.51 -2.73 14.23
C THR A 135 -7.61 -1.68 14.21
N ALA A 136 -8.51 -1.71 15.20
CA ALA A 136 -9.56 -0.71 15.31
C ALA A 136 -8.97 0.61 15.82
N ALA A 137 -9.33 1.72 15.19
CA ALA A 137 -8.79 3.03 15.52
C ALA A 137 -9.88 4.08 15.66
N GLU A 138 -9.80 4.89 16.69
CA GLU A 138 -10.79 5.93 16.96
C GLU A 138 -10.12 7.22 17.44
N TYR A 139 -10.87 8.32 17.32
CA TYR A 139 -10.54 9.59 17.92
C TYR A 139 -11.62 9.98 18.91
N GLN A 140 -11.20 10.30 20.14
CA GLN A 140 -12.06 10.81 21.20
C GLN A 140 -11.70 12.25 21.54
N PRO A 141 -12.61 13.09 22.07
CA PRO A 141 -12.25 14.43 22.53
C PRO A 141 -11.07 14.40 23.50
N ASN A 142 -10.11 15.29 23.29
CA ASN A 142 -8.95 15.45 24.17
C ASN A 142 -9.25 16.48 25.27
N GLU A 143 -8.82 16.20 26.49
CA GLU A 143 -8.86 17.16 27.59
C GLU A 143 -7.47 17.81 27.79
N GLY A 144 -7.47 19.05 28.29
CA GLY A 144 -6.24 19.77 28.64
C GLY A 144 -5.71 20.68 27.53
N GLU A 145 -4.39 20.85 27.49
CA GLU A 145 -3.71 21.74 26.53
C GLU A 145 -3.48 21.05 25.18
N ALA A 146 -3.43 21.84 24.12
CA ALA A 146 -3.08 21.39 22.77
C ALA A 146 -2.24 22.46 22.06
N VAL A 147 -1.65 22.08 20.93
CA VAL A 147 -0.83 22.97 20.12
C VAL A 147 -1.14 22.80 18.63
N LEU A 148 -1.23 23.92 17.93
CA LEU A 148 -1.28 24.01 16.49
C LEU A 148 0.05 24.57 15.98
N TYR A 149 0.82 23.74 15.28
CA TYR A 149 2.03 24.19 14.59
C TYR A 149 1.69 24.72 13.20
N VAL A 150 2.36 25.82 12.83
CA VAL A 150 2.24 26.45 11.51
C VAL A 150 3.58 26.36 10.81
N PHE A 151 3.61 25.71 9.65
CA PHE A 151 4.79 25.61 8.79
C PHE A 151 4.70 26.64 7.67
N SER A 152 5.75 27.43 7.51
CA SER A 152 5.84 28.37 6.39
C SER A 152 6.30 27.62 5.14
N MET A 153 5.51 27.69 4.07
CA MET A 153 5.88 27.09 2.78
C MET A 153 7.18 27.65 2.22
N ASP A 154 7.44 28.95 2.41
CA ASP A 154 8.68 29.57 1.96
C ASP A 154 9.88 29.04 2.74
N ARG A 155 9.76 28.89 4.06
CA ARG A 155 10.85 28.32 4.88
C ARG A 155 11.09 26.84 4.61
N LEU A 156 10.04 26.08 4.31
CA LEU A 156 10.16 24.69 3.86
C LEU A 156 10.97 24.62 2.56
N ARG A 157 10.66 25.49 1.59
CA ARG A 157 11.42 25.60 0.32
C ARG A 157 12.86 26.03 0.54
N GLU A 158 13.09 27.07 1.35
CA GLU A 158 14.44 27.56 1.69
C GLU A 158 15.29 26.47 2.37
N SER A 159 14.64 25.58 3.13
CA SER A 159 15.27 24.44 3.79
C SER A 159 15.37 23.19 2.89
N ASN A 160 15.01 23.30 1.60
CA ASN A 160 14.95 22.19 0.64
C ASN A 160 14.10 21.00 1.11
N MET A 161 13.02 21.25 1.86
CA MET A 161 12.09 20.22 2.29
C MET A 161 11.06 19.97 1.18
N PRO A 162 10.97 18.75 0.62
CA PRO A 162 9.97 18.45 -0.38
C PRO A 162 8.58 18.41 0.26
N THR A 163 7.60 18.97 -0.43
CA THR A 163 6.20 19.03 0.01
C THR A 163 5.31 18.41 -1.06
N PHE A 164 4.38 17.56 -0.65
CA PHE A 164 3.47 16.84 -1.53
C PHE A 164 2.04 17.20 -1.16
N ASP A 165 1.31 17.78 -2.11
CA ASP A 165 -0.12 18.01 -1.98
C ASP A 165 -0.84 16.73 -2.41
N LEU A 166 -1.51 16.05 -1.49
CA LEU A 166 -2.31 14.86 -1.81
C LEU A 166 -3.78 15.21 -2.06
N SER A 167 -4.22 16.43 -1.76
CA SER A 167 -5.58 16.86 -2.07
C SER A 167 -5.84 16.95 -3.58
N VAL A 168 -4.77 16.95 -4.39
CA VAL A 168 -4.82 16.85 -5.86
C VAL A 168 -5.33 15.49 -6.34
N LEU A 169 -5.34 14.46 -5.49
CA LEU A 169 -5.98 13.18 -5.81
C LEU A 169 -7.49 13.43 -5.81
N THR A 170 -8.09 13.40 -7.00
CA THR A 170 -9.52 13.66 -7.19
C THR A 170 -10.22 12.48 -7.82
N SER A 171 -11.43 12.21 -7.35
CA SER A 171 -12.39 11.33 -8.01
C SER A 171 -13.72 12.04 -8.10
N GLU A 172 -14.33 12.02 -9.28
CA GLU A 172 -15.76 12.34 -9.39
C GLU A 172 -16.51 11.28 -8.56
N ASP A 173 -17.47 11.71 -7.74
CA ASP A 173 -18.35 10.86 -6.93
C ASP A 173 -17.75 10.08 -5.74
N CYS A 174 -16.47 10.27 -5.39
CA CYS A 174 -15.89 9.66 -4.18
C CYS A 174 -15.41 10.71 -3.18
N ARG A 175 -15.36 10.33 -1.90
CA ARG A 175 -14.90 11.18 -0.81
C ARG A 175 -13.56 10.64 -0.31
N LEU A 176 -12.49 11.08 -0.94
CA LEU A 176 -11.13 10.61 -0.61
C LEU A 176 -10.63 11.28 0.66
N ARG A 177 -10.06 10.51 1.58
CA ARG A 177 -9.48 11.04 2.83
C ARG A 177 -8.47 12.19 2.60
N PRO A 178 -7.52 12.12 1.64
CA PRO A 178 -6.61 13.22 1.37
C PRO A 178 -7.30 14.54 1.00
N GLN A 179 -8.45 14.48 0.33
CA GLN A 179 -9.20 15.67 -0.07
C GLN A 179 -9.93 16.28 1.11
N VAL A 180 -10.65 15.45 1.88
CA VAL A 180 -11.39 15.89 3.06
C VAL A 180 -10.47 16.55 4.09
N GLN A 181 -9.26 16.03 4.23
CA GLN A 181 -8.27 16.55 5.17
C GLN A 181 -7.40 17.67 4.58
N GLU A 182 -7.59 18.07 3.31
CA GLU A 182 -6.68 18.97 2.58
C GLU A 182 -5.21 18.60 2.81
N ALA A 183 -4.91 17.32 2.59
CA ALA A 183 -3.71 16.66 3.10
C ALA A 183 -2.45 17.07 2.35
N TRP A 184 -1.42 17.39 3.13
CA TRP A 184 -0.07 17.68 2.67
C TRP A 184 0.94 16.82 3.43
N LEU A 185 2.00 16.39 2.74
CA LEU A 185 3.10 15.65 3.35
C LEU A 185 4.38 16.45 3.20
N VAL A 186 5.12 16.60 4.30
CA VAL A 186 6.47 17.19 4.28
C VAL A 186 7.49 16.08 4.40
N GLY A 187 8.35 15.93 3.40
CA GLY A 187 9.40 14.90 3.40
C GLY A 187 10.59 15.33 4.26
N VAL A 188 11.04 14.43 5.13
CA VAL A 188 12.07 14.72 6.12
C VAL A 188 13.12 13.61 6.10
N SER A 189 14.09 13.73 5.21
CA SER A 189 15.17 12.74 5.03
C SER A 189 16.06 12.57 6.27
N SER A 190 16.19 13.62 7.09
CA SER A 190 16.91 13.59 8.38
C SER A 190 16.12 12.91 9.51
N GLY A 191 14.83 12.59 9.29
CA GLY A 191 13.93 12.04 10.30
C GLY A 191 13.30 13.07 11.25
N LYS A 192 13.80 14.32 11.29
CA LYS A 192 13.27 15.41 12.12
C LYS A 192 13.09 16.70 11.32
N LEU A 193 11.90 17.29 11.42
CA LEU A 193 11.59 18.56 10.75
C LEU A 193 12.44 19.68 11.38
N PRO A 194 13.16 20.49 10.57
CA PRO A 194 13.94 21.59 11.11
C PRO A 194 13.04 22.66 11.77
N SER A 195 13.38 23.07 12.99
CA SER A 195 12.56 23.97 13.82
C SER A 195 12.32 25.34 13.21
N GLU A 196 13.22 25.80 12.34
CA GLU A 196 13.15 27.07 11.61
C GLU A 196 11.97 27.12 10.62
N THR A 197 11.55 25.95 10.11
CA THR A 197 10.40 25.82 9.20
C THR A 197 9.08 26.12 9.89
N ILE A 198 9.06 26.03 11.23
CA ILE A 198 7.92 26.34 12.09
C ILE A 198 7.86 27.86 12.30
N SER A 199 6.87 28.50 11.68
CA SER A 199 6.65 29.93 11.82
C SER A 199 6.01 30.26 13.16
N HIS A 200 4.99 29.49 13.56
CA HIS A 200 4.22 29.69 14.79
C HIS A 200 3.94 28.38 15.52
N ALA A 201 3.85 28.46 16.84
CA ALA A 201 3.24 27.46 17.71
C ALA A 201 2.11 28.15 18.51
N ILE A 202 0.87 27.77 18.25
CA ILE A 202 -0.32 28.34 18.90
C ILE A 202 -0.78 27.34 19.97
N HIS A 203 -0.75 27.73 21.23
CA HIS A 203 -1.05 26.89 22.38
C HIS A 203 -2.35 27.35 23.05
N GLY A 204 -3.12 26.39 23.55
CA GLY A 204 -4.24 26.66 24.44
C GLY A 204 -5.09 25.43 24.69
N PRO A 205 -6.31 25.59 25.20
CA PRO A 205 -7.10 24.46 25.64
C PRO A 205 -7.70 23.69 24.45
N ALA A 206 -7.69 22.37 24.52
CA ALA A 206 -8.11 21.46 23.47
C ALA A 206 -9.55 21.70 23.00
N ASN A 207 -10.44 22.13 23.90
CA ASN A 207 -11.82 22.46 23.57
C ASN A 207 -11.94 23.67 22.62
N ALA A 208 -11.06 24.68 22.74
CA ALA A 208 -11.07 25.83 21.83
C ALA A 208 -10.74 25.40 20.39
N PHE A 209 -9.82 24.44 20.22
CA PHE A 209 -9.50 23.86 18.91
C PHE A 209 -10.64 22.97 18.39
N ALA A 210 -11.27 22.16 19.25
CA ALA A 210 -12.41 21.32 18.88
C ALA A 210 -13.64 22.16 18.46
N GLU A 211 -13.95 23.23 19.20
CA GLU A 211 -15.02 24.18 18.86
C GLU A 211 -14.75 24.89 17.53
N TYR A 212 -13.49 25.27 17.26
CA TYR A 212 -13.11 25.84 15.97
C TYR A 212 -13.32 24.84 14.83
N ALA A 213 -12.91 23.59 14.99
CA ALA A 213 -13.12 22.56 13.97
C ALA A 213 -14.62 22.27 13.73
N LEU A 214 -15.44 22.32 14.78
CA LEU A 214 -16.88 22.10 14.71
C LEU A 214 -17.59 23.12 13.81
N ASP A 215 -17.17 24.39 13.83
CA ASP A 215 -17.73 25.44 12.95
C ASP A 215 -17.54 25.16 11.46
N PHE A 216 -16.58 24.30 11.11
CA PHE A 216 -16.32 23.84 9.75
C PHE A 216 -16.95 22.48 9.45
N GLY A 217 -17.78 21.95 10.36
CA GLY A 217 -18.51 20.69 10.18
C GLY A 217 -17.73 19.44 10.59
N PHE A 218 -16.60 19.56 11.27
CA PHE A 218 -15.81 18.42 11.73
C PHE A 218 -16.15 18.05 13.18
N ALA A 219 -17.18 17.23 13.38
CA ALA A 219 -17.66 16.84 14.70
C ALA A 219 -17.21 15.43 15.12
N THR A 220 -16.98 14.54 14.16
CA THR A 220 -16.80 13.11 14.36
C THR A 220 -15.68 12.55 13.48
N THR A 221 -15.19 11.35 13.78
CA THR A 221 -14.14 10.69 12.98
C THR A 221 -14.54 10.54 11.50
N PRO A 222 -15.76 10.10 11.13
CA PRO A 222 -16.18 10.03 9.73
C PRO A 222 -16.18 11.36 8.96
N ASP A 223 -16.20 12.51 9.66
CA ASP A 223 -16.12 13.83 9.00
C ASP A 223 -14.73 14.10 8.40
N LEU A 224 -13.68 13.41 8.89
CA LEU A 224 -12.32 13.50 8.34
C LEU A 224 -11.78 12.17 7.82
N PHE A 225 -12.39 11.05 8.19
CA PHE A 225 -11.99 9.69 7.80
C PHE A 225 -13.15 9.00 7.10
N PRO A 226 -13.39 9.30 5.81
CA PRO A 226 -14.39 8.58 5.02
C PRO A 226 -14.14 7.07 5.08
N GLY A 227 -15.22 6.29 5.18
CA GLY A 227 -15.13 4.84 5.25
C GLY A 227 -14.81 4.21 3.89
N ARG A 228 -14.53 2.91 3.88
CA ARG A 228 -14.21 2.13 2.67
C ARG A 228 -15.32 2.14 1.60
N HIS A 229 -16.53 2.53 1.94
CA HIS A 229 -17.63 2.69 1.00
C HIS A 229 -17.59 4.03 0.24
N GLU A 230 -16.91 5.04 0.78
CA GLU A 230 -16.79 6.38 0.18
C GLU A 230 -15.37 6.65 -0.37
N ASP A 231 -14.36 5.97 0.18
CA ASP A 231 -12.94 6.10 -0.19
C ASP A 231 -12.44 4.81 -0.89
N PRO A 232 -12.41 4.78 -2.24
CA PRO A 232 -11.93 3.63 -3.00
C PRO A 232 -10.44 3.32 -2.79
N ILE A 233 -9.60 4.30 -2.42
CA ILE A 233 -8.19 4.03 -2.11
C ILE A 233 -8.12 3.18 -0.83
N LEU A 234 -8.83 3.58 0.22
CA LEU A 234 -8.92 2.80 1.46
C LEU A 234 -9.47 1.40 1.19
N ALA A 235 -10.54 1.30 0.40
CA ALA A 235 -11.17 0.03 0.06
C ALA A 235 -10.16 -0.94 -0.58
N LEU A 236 -9.42 -0.48 -1.60
CA LEU A 236 -8.44 -1.29 -2.31
C LEU A 236 -7.22 -1.63 -1.46
N LEU A 237 -6.75 -0.71 -0.61
CA LEU A 237 -5.66 -0.97 0.34
C LEU A 237 -6.04 -2.04 1.37
N LEU A 238 -7.31 -2.09 1.79
CA LEU A 238 -7.85 -3.12 2.70
C LEU A 238 -8.26 -4.42 2.00
N ALA A 239 -8.39 -4.43 0.67
CA ALA A 239 -8.81 -5.60 -0.12
C ALA A 239 -7.70 -6.66 -0.31
N VAL A 240 -6.51 -6.41 0.24
CA VAL A 240 -5.39 -7.36 0.20
C VAL A 240 -5.76 -8.67 0.92
N PRO A 241 -5.25 -9.83 0.46
CA PRO A 241 -5.52 -11.10 1.12
C PRO A 241 -5.17 -11.08 2.60
N TRP A 242 -6.02 -11.70 3.40
CA TRP A 242 -5.76 -11.93 4.81
C TRP A 242 -4.71 -13.02 4.98
N THR A 243 -3.88 -12.88 6.01
CA THR A 243 -2.79 -13.82 6.30
C THR A 243 -3.15 -14.63 7.53
N HIS A 244 -3.01 -15.95 7.44
CA HIS A 244 -3.21 -16.84 8.57
C HIS A 244 -2.24 -16.51 9.72
N ILE A 245 -2.76 -16.51 10.95
CA ILE A 245 -2.00 -16.36 12.17
C ILE A 245 -2.31 -17.52 13.13
N PRO A 246 -1.29 -18.05 13.82
CA PRO A 246 -1.52 -19.10 14.81
C PRO A 246 -2.31 -18.52 15.99
N ILE A 247 -3.41 -19.19 16.34
CA ILE A 247 -4.19 -18.91 17.55
C ILE A 247 -4.48 -20.23 18.28
N ASP A 248 -4.65 -20.16 19.60
CA ASP A 248 -5.02 -21.32 20.39
C ASP A 248 -6.47 -21.72 20.09
N GLY A 249 -6.69 -22.95 19.62
CA GLY A 249 -8.02 -23.51 19.41
C GLY A 249 -8.17 -24.29 18.12
N GLN A 250 -9.42 -24.57 17.76
CA GLN A 250 -9.80 -25.26 16.52
C GLN A 250 -10.27 -24.30 15.42
N ILE A 251 -10.48 -23.03 15.76
CA ILE A 251 -10.85 -21.97 14.81
C ILE A 251 -9.55 -21.31 14.34
N GLU A 252 -9.47 -21.02 13.06
CA GLU A 252 -8.28 -20.39 12.46
C GLU A 252 -8.31 -18.88 12.65
N GLY A 253 -7.14 -18.31 12.90
CA GLY A 253 -6.94 -16.88 13.03
C GLY A 253 -6.38 -16.29 11.75
N TYR A 254 -6.79 -15.07 11.45
CA TYR A 254 -6.29 -14.31 10.31
C TYR A 254 -6.08 -12.85 10.70
N CYS A 255 -5.07 -12.20 10.14
CA CYS A 255 -4.86 -10.75 10.25
C CYS A 255 -4.83 -10.09 8.87
N ARG A 256 -5.06 -8.78 8.84
CA ARG A 256 -4.90 -7.97 7.63
C ARG A 256 -3.49 -8.16 7.05
N GLY A 257 -3.41 -8.37 5.74
CA GLY A 257 -2.12 -8.35 5.04
C GLY A 257 -1.41 -7.02 5.28
N LEU A 258 -2.10 -5.90 5.04
CA LEU A 258 -1.64 -4.54 5.37
C LEU A 258 -2.32 -4.06 6.66
N PRO A 259 -1.58 -3.90 7.78
CA PRO A 259 -2.18 -3.54 9.06
C PRO A 259 -2.41 -2.03 9.16
N LEU A 260 -3.37 -1.51 8.38
CA LEU A 260 -3.84 -0.12 8.53
C LEU A 260 -4.78 0.01 9.73
N PRO A 261 -4.80 1.19 10.39
CA PRO A 261 -5.86 1.52 11.33
C PRO A 261 -7.21 1.63 10.62
N GLU A 262 -8.20 0.87 11.10
CA GLU A 262 -9.57 0.85 10.58
C GLU A 262 -10.47 1.76 11.44
N HIS A 263 -10.89 2.90 10.89
CA HIS A 263 -11.77 3.87 11.54
C HIS A 263 -13.26 3.59 11.32
N ASP A 264 -13.55 2.75 10.34
CA ASP A 264 -14.88 2.34 9.87
C ASP A 264 -15.12 0.85 10.13
N LEU A 265 -14.52 0.31 11.20
CA LEU A 265 -14.62 -1.11 11.50
C LEU A 265 -16.05 -1.48 11.86
N ASP A 266 -16.72 -2.17 10.94
CA ASP A 266 -18.03 -2.77 11.14
C ASP A 266 -17.92 -4.27 11.39
N VAL A 267 -18.87 -4.81 12.16
CA VAL A 267 -18.97 -6.26 12.42
C VAL A 267 -19.49 -6.96 11.16
N ILE A 268 -18.68 -7.85 10.61
CA ILE A 268 -18.98 -8.69 9.45
C ILE A 268 -19.19 -10.12 9.93
N LYS A 269 -20.46 -10.54 9.98
CA LYS A 269 -20.80 -11.94 10.31
C LYS A 269 -20.23 -12.92 9.27
N THR A 270 -20.38 -12.59 7.98
CA THR A 270 -20.00 -13.46 6.87
C THR A 270 -19.29 -12.61 5.83
N TYR A 271 -18.01 -12.90 5.60
CA TYR A 271 -17.21 -12.21 4.61
C TYR A 271 -17.62 -12.62 3.19
N PRO A 272 -17.60 -11.69 2.23
CA PRO A 272 -17.99 -11.97 0.86
C PRO A 272 -16.94 -12.83 0.12
N PRO A 273 -17.30 -13.46 -1.00
CA PRO A 273 -16.42 -14.42 -1.70
C PRO A 273 -15.16 -13.80 -2.33
N TRP A 274 -15.10 -12.48 -2.51
CA TRP A 274 -13.90 -11.79 -3.01
C TRP A 274 -12.88 -11.46 -1.91
N ILE A 275 -13.05 -12.00 -0.70
CA ILE A 275 -12.06 -11.89 0.38
C ILE A 275 -11.40 -13.24 0.58
N ALA A 276 -10.09 -13.29 0.33
CA ALA A 276 -9.27 -14.45 0.60
C ALA A 276 -8.68 -14.44 2.02
N PHE A 277 -8.79 -15.58 2.69
CA PHE A 277 -8.17 -15.93 3.96
C PHE A 277 -7.09 -16.97 3.74
N VAL A 278 -5.86 -16.51 3.52
CA VAL A 278 -4.81 -17.31 2.92
C VAL A 278 -3.98 -18.03 3.98
N ARG A 279 -3.83 -19.35 3.80
CA ARG A 279 -2.78 -20.14 4.44
C ARG A 279 -1.64 -20.36 3.45
N ASP A 280 -0.46 -20.70 3.94
CA ASP A 280 0.67 -21.01 3.07
C ASP A 280 0.34 -22.22 2.20
N PHE A 281 0.45 -22.04 0.88
CA PHE A 281 0.28 -23.12 -0.08
C PHE A 281 1.14 -22.88 -1.32
N TRP A 282 1.54 -23.98 -1.96
CA TRP A 282 2.10 -23.98 -3.30
C TRP A 282 1.20 -24.79 -4.23
N ILE A 283 0.90 -24.24 -5.39
CA ILE A 283 0.28 -24.94 -6.52
C ILE A 283 1.09 -26.20 -6.84
N SER A 284 2.42 -26.08 -6.83
CA SER A 284 3.34 -27.18 -7.11
C SER A 284 3.33 -28.32 -6.08
N ASP A 285 2.69 -28.15 -4.91
CA ASP A 285 2.50 -29.26 -3.95
C ASP A 285 1.32 -30.17 -4.33
N LYS A 286 0.40 -29.72 -5.19
CA LYS A 286 -0.80 -30.47 -5.57
C LYS A 286 -0.55 -31.34 -6.81
N PRO A 287 -1.19 -32.52 -6.91
CA PRO A 287 -1.16 -33.30 -8.15
C PRO A 287 -1.67 -32.48 -9.33
N ARG A 288 -0.97 -32.59 -10.45
CA ARG A 288 -1.29 -31.80 -11.64
C ARG A 288 -2.52 -32.38 -12.34
N GLU A 289 -3.54 -31.55 -12.51
CA GLU A 289 -4.76 -31.95 -13.20
C GLU A 289 -4.53 -32.00 -14.72
N PRO A 290 -4.87 -33.11 -15.40
CA PRO A 290 -4.80 -33.19 -16.85
C PRO A 290 -5.64 -32.08 -17.51
N GLY A 291 -5.03 -31.32 -18.42
CA GLY A 291 -5.68 -30.20 -19.09
C GLY A 291 -5.58 -28.86 -18.34
N SER A 292 -5.01 -28.84 -17.14
CA SER A 292 -4.60 -27.59 -16.49
C SER A 292 -3.52 -26.90 -17.32
N PRO A 293 -3.56 -25.56 -17.47
CA PRO A 293 -2.58 -24.84 -18.29
C PRO A 293 -1.14 -24.92 -17.76
N ILE A 294 -0.95 -25.42 -16.54
CA ILE A 294 0.35 -25.57 -15.86
C ILE A 294 0.72 -27.04 -15.61
N SER A 295 0.04 -27.99 -16.25
CA SER A 295 0.24 -29.43 -15.99
C SER A 295 1.65 -29.94 -16.32
N ASP A 296 2.35 -29.28 -17.23
CA ASP A 296 3.69 -29.68 -17.69
C ASP A 296 4.77 -28.66 -17.27
N ALA A 297 4.45 -27.78 -16.33
CA ALA A 297 5.36 -26.72 -15.92
C ALA A 297 6.44 -27.21 -14.94
N THR A 298 7.65 -26.65 -15.07
CA THR A 298 8.64 -26.63 -13.98
C THR A 298 8.39 -25.41 -13.11
N PHE A 299 8.33 -25.59 -11.79
CA PHE A 299 8.07 -24.53 -10.82
C PHE A 299 9.35 -24.03 -10.16
N PHE A 300 9.44 -22.71 -10.01
CA PHE A 300 10.45 -22.02 -9.20
C PHE A 300 9.72 -21.25 -8.12
N ARG A 301 9.81 -21.73 -6.88
CA ARG A 301 9.20 -21.11 -5.70
C ARG A 301 10.08 -19.97 -5.22
N VAL A 302 9.51 -18.78 -5.08
CA VAL A 302 10.20 -17.59 -4.59
C VAL A 302 9.40 -16.91 -3.47
N PRO A 303 10.08 -16.22 -2.54
CA PRO A 303 9.40 -15.42 -1.53
C PRO A 303 8.55 -14.34 -2.21
N GLU A 304 7.43 -13.98 -1.58
CA GLU A 304 6.50 -12.97 -2.11
C GLU A 304 7.21 -11.63 -2.41
N THR A 305 8.25 -11.30 -1.62
CA THR A 305 9.08 -10.11 -1.81
C THR A 305 9.70 -10.01 -3.21
N ALA A 306 9.97 -11.13 -3.88
CA ALA A 306 10.52 -11.13 -5.25
C ALA A 306 9.62 -10.39 -6.25
N PHE A 307 8.30 -10.39 -6.01
CA PHE A 307 7.33 -9.72 -6.87
C PHE A 307 7.19 -8.21 -6.58
N TYR A 308 7.80 -7.74 -5.50
CA TYR A 308 7.75 -6.35 -5.05
C TYR A 308 9.10 -5.62 -5.16
N VAL A 309 10.19 -6.34 -5.40
CA VAL A 309 11.48 -5.73 -5.71
C VAL A 309 11.40 -5.04 -7.08
N SER A 310 12.00 -3.86 -7.18
CA SER A 310 12.19 -3.19 -8.45
C SER A 310 13.67 -2.88 -8.64
N MET A 311 14.19 -3.28 -9.79
CA MET A 311 15.53 -2.95 -10.21
C MET A 311 15.53 -1.58 -10.87
N GLN A 312 16.51 -0.75 -10.53
CA GLN A 312 16.76 0.48 -11.27
C GLN A 312 17.30 0.11 -12.65
N ASN A 313 16.57 0.43 -13.72
CA ASN A 313 16.89 0.10 -15.11
C ASN A 313 17.06 -1.42 -15.35
N PRO A 314 15.98 -2.21 -15.25
CA PRO A 314 16.04 -3.64 -15.48
C PRO A 314 16.48 -3.94 -16.93
N SER A 315 17.41 -4.89 -17.08
CA SER A 315 17.78 -5.42 -18.39
C SER A 315 16.59 -6.13 -19.04
N ALA A 316 16.47 -6.04 -20.36
CA ALA A 316 15.54 -6.85 -21.15
C ALA A 316 16.20 -8.11 -21.74
N SER A 317 17.44 -8.42 -21.32
CA SER A 317 18.16 -9.63 -21.70
C SER A 317 18.01 -10.70 -20.62
N PHE A 318 17.54 -11.88 -21.03
CA PHE A 318 17.22 -13.02 -20.14
C PHE A 318 17.84 -14.35 -20.64
N PRO A 319 19.16 -14.45 -20.77
CA PRO A 319 19.82 -15.63 -21.32
C PRO A 319 19.60 -16.90 -20.47
N THR A 320 19.55 -16.79 -19.15
CA THR A 320 19.40 -17.93 -18.24
C THR A 320 17.96 -18.44 -18.24
N ILE A 321 16.97 -17.53 -18.14
CA ILE A 321 15.55 -17.88 -18.31
C ILE A 321 15.32 -18.53 -19.68
N THR A 322 15.90 -17.97 -20.75
CA THR A 322 15.79 -18.53 -22.11
C THR A 322 16.36 -19.94 -22.19
N ALA A 323 17.52 -20.18 -21.57
CA ALA A 323 18.14 -21.51 -21.54
C ALA A 323 17.25 -22.53 -20.80
N GLU A 324 16.69 -22.16 -19.65
CA GLU A 324 15.77 -23.02 -18.90
C GLU A 324 14.48 -23.28 -19.68
N LEU A 325 13.92 -22.27 -20.38
CA LEU A 325 12.74 -22.44 -21.23
C LEU A 325 13.00 -23.39 -22.40
N ARG A 326 14.16 -23.29 -23.06
CA ARG A 326 14.53 -24.22 -24.14
C ARG A 326 14.69 -25.66 -23.64
N LYS A 327 15.15 -25.82 -22.39
CA LYS A 327 15.32 -27.13 -21.76
C LYS A 327 14.00 -27.77 -21.32
N ARG A 328 13.03 -26.96 -20.85
CA ARG A 328 11.84 -27.44 -20.14
C ARG A 328 10.52 -27.17 -20.86
N GLY A 329 10.52 -26.29 -21.85
CA GLY A 329 9.33 -25.79 -22.55
C GLY A 329 8.55 -24.76 -21.73
N THR A 330 8.14 -25.14 -20.52
CA THR A 330 7.24 -24.33 -19.68
C THR A 330 7.82 -24.16 -18.27
N ILE A 331 7.79 -22.92 -17.79
CA ILE A 331 8.26 -22.55 -16.45
C ILE A 331 7.21 -21.69 -15.75
N VAL A 332 7.02 -21.93 -14.46
CA VAL A 332 6.24 -21.08 -13.57
C VAL A 332 7.14 -20.52 -12.47
N LEU A 333 7.18 -19.21 -12.35
CA LEU A 333 7.72 -18.52 -11.18
C LEU A 333 6.58 -18.34 -10.18
N GLU A 334 6.58 -19.13 -9.12
CA GLU A 334 5.51 -19.19 -8.13
C GLU A 334 5.85 -18.35 -6.90
N SER A 335 4.95 -17.45 -6.50
CA SER A 335 5.05 -16.62 -5.30
C SER A 335 4.59 -17.39 -4.06
N GLU A 336 5.26 -17.18 -2.93
CA GLU A 336 4.83 -17.67 -1.62
C GLU A 336 3.42 -17.17 -1.24
N GLY A 337 3.15 -15.88 -1.43
CA GLY A 337 1.86 -15.25 -1.13
C GLY A 337 0.96 -15.03 -2.36
N LEU A 338 -0.26 -14.55 -2.11
CA LEU A 338 -1.18 -14.05 -3.13
C LEU A 338 -1.06 -12.54 -3.28
N LEU A 339 -1.03 -12.08 -4.52
CA LEU A 339 -1.00 -10.67 -4.87
C LEU A 339 -2.39 -10.22 -5.32
N GLY A 340 -2.94 -9.22 -4.64
CA GLY A 340 -4.19 -8.57 -5.04
C GLY A 340 -4.06 -7.87 -6.40
N ILE A 341 -5.15 -7.83 -7.15
CA ILE A 341 -5.25 -7.18 -8.46
C ILE A 341 -6.27 -6.03 -8.34
N PRO A 342 -5.82 -4.80 -8.03
CA PRO A 342 -6.74 -3.68 -7.77
C PRO A 342 -7.73 -3.43 -8.91
N GLU A 343 -7.32 -3.63 -10.16
CA GLU A 343 -8.15 -3.41 -11.36
C GLU A 343 -9.33 -4.38 -11.48
N PHE A 344 -9.27 -5.53 -10.82
CA PHE A 344 -10.35 -6.53 -10.86
C PHE A 344 -11.26 -6.45 -9.64
N HIS A 345 -10.98 -5.58 -8.68
CA HIS A 345 -11.79 -5.49 -7.48
C HIS A 345 -13.21 -4.96 -7.79
N PRO A 346 -14.28 -5.58 -7.25
CA PRO A 346 -14.28 -6.79 -6.41
C PRO A 346 -14.14 -8.06 -7.25
N SER A 347 -13.13 -8.88 -6.97
CA SER A 347 -12.91 -10.19 -7.57
C SER A 347 -12.24 -11.13 -6.57
N ASN A 348 -12.50 -12.44 -6.70
CA ASN A 348 -11.81 -13.51 -5.97
C ASN A 348 -10.57 -14.03 -6.72
N ASP A 349 -10.17 -13.38 -7.82
CA ASP A 349 -8.95 -13.68 -8.56
C ASP A 349 -7.74 -12.93 -7.97
N TYR A 350 -6.68 -13.69 -7.70
CA TYR A 350 -5.41 -13.19 -7.22
C TYR A 350 -4.27 -13.68 -8.09
N MET A 351 -3.20 -12.90 -8.20
CA MET A 351 -1.98 -13.32 -8.86
C MET A 351 -1.15 -14.18 -7.91
N LYS A 352 -0.72 -15.37 -8.37
CA LYS A 352 0.16 -16.30 -7.62
C LYS A 352 1.54 -16.47 -8.27
N GLY A 353 1.76 -15.93 -9.46
CA GLY A 353 3.04 -16.06 -10.14
C GLY A 353 3.07 -15.60 -11.57
N LEU A 354 4.18 -15.88 -12.25
CA LEU A 354 4.34 -15.71 -13.70
C LEU A 354 4.47 -17.07 -14.38
N HIS A 355 3.82 -17.21 -15.51
CA HIS A 355 3.89 -18.37 -16.38
C HIS A 355 4.61 -17.98 -17.68
N LEU A 356 5.64 -18.75 -18.02
CA LEU A 356 6.47 -18.58 -19.19
C LEU A 356 6.41 -19.84 -20.04
N VAL A 357 6.13 -19.68 -21.33
CA VAL A 357 6.18 -20.79 -22.29
C VAL A 357 6.86 -20.36 -23.58
N LEU A 358 7.67 -21.25 -24.13
CA LEU A 358 8.25 -21.10 -25.46
C LEU A 358 7.29 -21.68 -26.51
N ASP A 359 6.86 -20.87 -27.47
CA ASP A 359 5.99 -21.34 -28.55
C ASP A 359 6.79 -22.00 -29.69
N SER A 360 6.05 -22.58 -30.65
CA SER A 360 6.64 -23.27 -31.81
C SER A 360 7.48 -22.37 -32.71
N ASP A 361 7.26 -21.06 -32.67
CA ASP A 361 7.99 -20.07 -33.45
C ASP A 361 9.26 -19.58 -32.70
N GLY A 362 9.53 -20.14 -31.51
CA GLY A 362 10.65 -19.74 -30.66
C GLY A 362 10.42 -18.42 -29.91
N CYS A 363 9.18 -17.93 -29.86
CA CYS A 363 8.82 -16.74 -29.09
C CYS A 363 8.44 -17.12 -27.66
N ALA A 364 8.78 -16.28 -26.70
CA ALA A 364 8.34 -16.43 -25.32
C ALA A 364 6.98 -15.79 -25.10
N LYS A 365 6.10 -16.47 -24.37
CA LYS A 365 4.80 -15.95 -23.91
C LYS A 365 4.83 -15.79 -22.40
N LEU A 366 4.48 -14.60 -21.92
CA LEU A 366 4.43 -14.24 -20.51
C LEU A 366 2.99 -14.00 -20.08
N SER A 367 2.51 -14.82 -19.13
CA SER A 367 1.20 -14.72 -18.48
C SER A 367 1.35 -14.56 -16.98
N GLU A 368 0.33 -14.00 -16.32
CA GLU A 368 0.17 -14.15 -14.87
C GLU A 368 -0.53 -15.47 -14.57
N VAL A 369 -0.10 -16.14 -13.52
CA VAL A 369 -0.84 -17.27 -12.92
C VAL A 369 -1.90 -16.66 -12.00
N SER A 370 -3.17 -16.91 -12.34
CA SER A 370 -4.32 -16.50 -11.53
C SER A 370 -4.79 -17.65 -10.64
N ILE A 371 -5.20 -17.32 -9.43
CA ILE A 371 -5.86 -18.22 -8.49
C ILE A 371 -7.20 -17.62 -8.11
N GLU A 372 -8.26 -18.38 -8.37
CA GLU A 372 -9.57 -18.11 -7.80
C GLU A 372 -9.55 -18.58 -6.34
N HIS A 373 -9.72 -17.67 -5.38
CA HIS A 373 -9.57 -17.96 -3.95
C HIS A 373 -10.73 -17.39 -3.10
N PRO A 374 -11.93 -17.99 -3.15
CA PRO A 374 -13.03 -17.59 -2.29
C PRO A 374 -12.82 -18.05 -0.84
N GLY A 375 -12.85 -17.13 0.12
CA GLY A 375 -12.72 -17.48 1.53
C GLY A 375 -11.38 -18.14 1.84
N ARG A 376 -11.40 -19.30 2.51
CA ARG A 376 -10.19 -19.97 3.01
C ARG A 376 -9.52 -20.95 2.04
N GLU A 377 -10.16 -21.30 0.94
CA GLU A 377 -9.68 -22.37 0.05
C GLU A 377 -9.57 -21.89 -1.41
N PRO A 378 -8.49 -22.24 -2.13
CA PRO A 378 -8.41 -21.99 -3.56
C PRO A 378 -9.40 -22.88 -4.32
N ALA A 379 -10.17 -22.28 -5.23
CA ALA A 379 -11.20 -22.95 -6.03
C ALA A 379 -10.72 -23.29 -7.46
N GLY A 380 -9.78 -22.52 -8.00
CA GLY A 380 -9.36 -22.66 -9.39
C GLY A 380 -8.00 -22.06 -9.69
N ILE A 381 -7.39 -22.55 -10.78
CA ILE A 381 -6.13 -22.04 -11.31
C ILE A 381 -6.33 -21.67 -12.77
N GLY A 382 -5.88 -20.49 -13.15
CA GLY A 382 -6.00 -19.98 -14.52
C GLY A 382 -4.73 -19.26 -14.96
N LEU A 383 -4.70 -18.91 -16.25
CA LEU A 383 -3.70 -18.01 -16.80
C LEU A 383 -4.39 -16.78 -17.37
N MET A 384 -3.86 -15.61 -16.99
CA MET A 384 -4.23 -14.36 -17.66
C MET A 384 -3.69 -14.36 -19.09
N ARG A 385 -4.32 -13.60 -20.00
CA ARG A 385 -3.87 -13.49 -21.39
C ARG A 385 -2.42 -12.96 -21.44
N HIS A 386 -1.62 -13.58 -22.30
CA HIS A 386 -0.18 -13.31 -22.37
C HIS A 386 0.16 -12.08 -23.23
N TRP A 387 1.39 -11.60 -23.07
CA TRP A 387 2.13 -10.88 -24.11
C TRP A 387 3.22 -11.77 -24.71
N THR A 388 3.60 -11.52 -25.95
CA THR A 388 4.61 -12.30 -26.68
C THR A 388 5.88 -11.48 -26.90
N TYR A 389 7.01 -12.16 -26.79
CA TYR A 389 8.33 -11.59 -26.96
C TYR A 389 9.15 -12.45 -27.93
N GLU A 390 9.74 -11.79 -28.93
CA GLU A 390 10.76 -12.37 -29.79
C GLU A 390 12.10 -12.39 -29.04
N ILE A 391 12.75 -13.56 -29.06
CA ILE A 391 14.04 -13.77 -28.42
C ILE A 391 15.13 -13.59 -29.47
N GLN A 392 15.97 -12.57 -29.27
CA GLN A 392 17.12 -12.29 -30.13
C GLN A 392 18.31 -13.19 -29.78
N ASP A 393 19.31 -13.24 -30.66
CA ASP A 393 20.49 -14.11 -30.52
C ASP A 393 21.33 -13.82 -29.25
N ASP A 394 21.31 -12.57 -28.78
CA ASP A 394 21.98 -12.11 -27.56
C ASP A 394 21.15 -12.34 -26.28
N GLY A 395 20.00 -13.02 -26.39
CA GLY A 395 19.07 -13.24 -25.29
C GLY A 395 18.19 -12.03 -24.95
N LEU A 396 18.24 -10.96 -25.74
CA LEU A 396 17.32 -9.82 -25.61
C LEU A 396 15.90 -10.24 -26.00
N TRP A 397 14.93 -9.91 -25.15
CA TRP A 397 13.52 -10.11 -25.44
C TRP A 397 12.89 -8.82 -25.92
N GLN A 398 12.35 -8.83 -27.13
CA GLN A 398 11.64 -7.70 -27.71
C GLN A 398 10.16 -8.02 -27.85
N ARG A 399 9.29 -7.10 -27.40
CA ARG A 399 7.85 -7.28 -27.56
C ARG A 399 7.50 -7.40 -29.05
N SER A 400 6.73 -8.43 -29.38
CA SER A 400 6.17 -8.65 -30.71
C SER A 400 4.66 -8.46 -30.61
N ASP A 401 4.02 -7.77 -31.55
CA ASP A 401 2.56 -7.61 -31.57
C ASP A 401 1.92 -8.73 -32.40
N LYS A 402 1.64 -9.88 -31.75
CA LYS A 402 0.99 -11.05 -32.36
C LYS A 402 -0.51 -11.12 -32.01
N ILE A 403 -1.28 -11.81 -32.86
CA ILE A 403 -2.71 -12.10 -32.62
C ILE A 403 -2.88 -12.97 -31.38
N GLY A 404 -3.85 -12.66 -30.51
CA GLY A 404 -4.20 -13.46 -29.32
C GLY A 404 -3.58 -12.97 -28.00
N GLN A 405 -2.90 -11.82 -28.01
CA GLN A 405 -2.36 -11.18 -26.81
C GLN A 405 -3.42 -10.52 -25.92
N CYS A 406 -3.07 -10.13 -24.69
CA CYS A 406 -3.95 -9.30 -23.87
C CYS A 406 -4.24 -7.96 -24.57
N GLU A 407 -5.52 -7.69 -24.78
CA GLU A 407 -6.03 -6.45 -25.36
C GLU A 407 -6.33 -5.40 -24.28
N CYS A 408 -5.95 -5.66 -23.03
CA CYS A 408 -6.42 -4.95 -21.84
C CYS A 408 -5.96 -3.48 -21.71
N ASN A 409 -5.26 -2.92 -22.70
CA ASN A 409 -4.73 -1.55 -22.76
C ASN A 409 -4.05 -1.05 -21.46
N ASN A 410 -3.63 -1.97 -20.58
CA ASN A 410 -2.93 -1.71 -19.34
C ASN A 410 -1.45 -2.07 -19.56
N TYR A 411 -0.76 -1.21 -20.30
CA TYR A 411 0.62 -1.45 -20.69
C TYR A 411 1.54 -1.57 -19.47
N GLN A 412 1.29 -0.74 -18.46
CA GLN A 412 2.11 -0.62 -17.25
C GLN A 412 2.13 -1.93 -16.45
N ARG A 413 0.99 -2.64 -16.32
CA ARG A 413 0.93 -3.93 -15.63
C ARG A 413 1.78 -5.00 -16.32
N HIS A 414 1.65 -5.11 -17.64
CA HIS A 414 2.44 -6.07 -18.41
C HIS A 414 3.93 -5.73 -18.39
N GLU A 415 4.28 -4.45 -18.45
CA GLU A 415 5.65 -4.00 -18.30
C GLU A 415 6.18 -4.33 -16.89
N ALA A 416 5.37 -4.17 -15.83
CA ALA A 416 5.75 -4.57 -14.48
C ALA A 416 6.06 -6.08 -14.39
N ASN A 417 5.24 -6.94 -15.00
CA ASN A 417 5.51 -8.38 -15.08
C ASN A 417 6.79 -8.69 -15.86
N PHE A 418 7.02 -8.02 -16.98
CA PHE A 418 8.25 -8.18 -17.74
C PHE A 418 9.48 -7.76 -16.94
N ARG A 419 9.39 -6.65 -16.20
CA ARG A 419 10.47 -6.18 -15.31
C ARG A 419 10.74 -7.14 -14.14
N ARG A 420 9.74 -7.88 -13.65
CA ARG A 420 9.93 -8.94 -12.64
C ARG A 420 10.80 -10.09 -13.16
N LEU A 421 10.85 -10.32 -14.48
CA LEU A 421 11.76 -11.32 -15.06
C LEU A 421 13.24 -10.95 -14.85
N ALA A 422 13.59 -9.67 -14.74
CA ALA A 422 14.97 -9.28 -14.47
C ALA A 422 15.43 -9.74 -13.06
N VAL A 423 14.53 -9.68 -12.07
CA VAL A 423 14.78 -10.21 -10.72
C VAL A 423 14.94 -11.73 -10.78
N PHE A 424 14.08 -12.41 -11.54
CA PHE A 424 14.17 -13.86 -11.70
C PHE A 424 15.45 -14.31 -12.42
N GLU A 425 15.86 -13.59 -13.48
CA GLU A 425 17.11 -13.83 -14.20
C GLU A 425 18.33 -13.68 -13.28
N ASP A 426 18.34 -12.66 -12.41
CA ASP A 426 19.39 -12.46 -11.41
C ASP A 426 19.46 -13.61 -10.40
N PHE A 427 18.32 -14.07 -9.88
CA PHE A 427 18.26 -15.22 -8.97
C PHE A 427 18.73 -16.52 -9.62
N LEU A 428 18.32 -16.78 -10.86
CA LEU A 428 18.74 -17.96 -11.60
C LEU A 428 20.24 -17.93 -11.91
N SER A 429 20.74 -16.82 -12.43
CA SER A 429 22.16 -16.67 -12.80
C SER A 429 23.08 -16.70 -11.58
N SER A 430 22.59 -16.27 -10.41
CA SER A 430 23.31 -16.31 -9.14
C SER A 430 23.25 -17.68 -8.45
N GLY A 431 22.48 -18.64 -8.97
CA GLY A 431 22.37 -19.99 -8.42
C GLY A 431 21.61 -20.07 -7.10
N TRP A 432 20.62 -19.20 -6.88
CA TRP A 432 19.86 -19.13 -5.61
C TRP A 432 18.74 -20.17 -5.50
N PHE A 433 18.72 -21.18 -6.37
CA PHE A 433 17.68 -22.20 -6.39
C PHE A 433 18.25 -23.58 -6.11
N ASP A 434 17.71 -24.21 -5.08
CA ASP A 434 17.91 -25.63 -4.82
C ASP A 434 16.82 -26.45 -5.52
N ARG A 435 17.21 -27.64 -5.98
CA ARG A 435 16.27 -28.60 -6.54
C ARG A 435 15.55 -29.32 -5.41
N LEU A 436 14.23 -29.18 -5.36
CA LEU A 436 13.38 -29.96 -4.45
C LEU A 436 13.05 -31.32 -5.05
N ASP A 437 12.65 -31.34 -6.33
CA ASP A 437 12.35 -32.55 -7.08
C ASP A 437 12.66 -32.36 -8.59
N ASP A 438 12.19 -33.25 -9.45
CA ASP A 438 12.51 -33.16 -10.88
C ASP A 438 11.98 -31.90 -11.57
N GLU A 439 10.89 -31.36 -11.05
CA GLU A 439 10.10 -30.30 -11.66
C GLU A 439 9.88 -29.09 -10.74
N THR A 440 10.40 -29.12 -9.50
CA THR A 440 10.28 -28.04 -8.53
C THR A 440 11.64 -27.59 -8.00
N PHE A 441 11.85 -26.29 -8.02
CA PHE A 441 13.01 -25.58 -7.49
C PHE A 441 12.57 -24.59 -6.43
N VAL A 442 13.38 -24.42 -5.39
CA VAL A 442 13.05 -23.56 -4.24
C VAL A 442 14.17 -22.58 -4.03
N PHE A 443 13.79 -21.32 -3.87
CA PHE A 443 14.70 -20.24 -3.53
C PHE A 443 15.35 -20.52 -2.16
N ASN A 444 16.68 -20.55 -2.12
CA ASN A 444 17.48 -20.70 -0.90
C ASN A 444 18.29 -19.42 -0.69
N GLN A 445 18.08 -18.77 0.47
CA GLN A 445 18.79 -17.57 0.89
C GLN A 445 19.46 -17.76 2.24
#